data_AF-A0A954TU99-F1
#
_entry.id   AF-A0A954TU99-F1
#
_cell.length_a   1.000
_cell.length_b   1.000
_cell.length_c   1.000
_cell.angle_alpha   90.00
_cell.angle_beta   90.00
_cell.angle_gamma   90.00
#
_symmetry.space_group_name_H-M   'P 1'
#
loop_
_entity.id
_entity.type
_entity.pdbx_description
1 polymer ?
#
loop_
_entity_poly.entity_id
_entity_poly.type
_entity_poly.pdbx_seq_one_letter_code
_entity_poly.pdbx_strand_id
1 'polypeptide(L)'
;LAIRIINSRVRAAGLAGMLGYTGDTNVQGEAVQKLDMFANDVMLTVLDKSGHCGVLASEELDDARLASNNGKYVVVFDPLDGSSNIDTNGVIGTIFAMLRRHDPQSPAGAADALRPGREIVAAGYVLYGPSTMFVLSTGQGVHAFTLDPNVGEFFLSQASITCPSRGHTYSVNEGNFARWTP
;
A
#
# COMPACT_ATOMS: atom_id res chain seq x y z
N LEU A 1 -4.76 8.95 -7.58
CA LEU A 1 -3.62 9.63 -8.23
C LEU A 1 -2.31 8.89 -7.99
N ALA A 2 -1.84 8.76 -6.74
CA ALA A 2 -0.58 8.08 -6.38
C ALA A 2 -0.41 6.73 -7.09
N ILE A 3 -1.42 5.87 -6.99
CA ILE A 3 -1.45 4.55 -7.63
C ILE A 3 -1.19 4.58 -9.14
N ARG A 4 -1.72 5.57 -9.87
CA ARG A 4 -1.49 5.67 -11.32
C ARG A 4 -0.05 6.05 -11.65
N ILE A 5 0.55 6.92 -10.83
CA ILE A 5 1.95 7.33 -10.95
C ILE A 5 2.86 6.14 -10.66
N ILE A 6 2.60 5.40 -9.58
CA ILE A 6 3.34 4.19 -9.22
C ILE A 6 3.21 3.14 -10.32
N ASN A 7 1.99 2.83 -10.76
CA ASN A 7 1.73 1.90 -11.87
C ASN A 7 2.51 2.26 -13.14
N SER A 8 2.51 3.54 -13.53
CA SER A 8 3.25 3.99 -14.71
C SER A 8 4.74 3.76 -14.57
N ARG A 9 5.30 3.87 -13.36
CA ARG A 9 6.72 3.64 -13.12
C ARG A 9 7.05 2.15 -13.02
N VAL A 10 6.23 1.36 -12.32
CA VAL A 10 6.37 -0.10 -12.21
C VAL A 10 6.39 -0.73 -13.61
N ARG A 11 5.45 -0.36 -14.49
CA ARG A 11 5.37 -0.89 -15.87
C ARG A 11 6.58 -0.57 -16.75
N ALA A 12 7.41 0.40 -16.35
CA ALA A 12 8.59 0.83 -17.09
C ALA A 12 9.87 0.74 -16.26
N ALA A 13 9.88 -0.03 -15.16
CA ALA A 13 10.97 -0.01 -14.18
C ALA A 13 12.34 -0.33 -14.80
N GLY A 14 12.40 -1.35 -15.67
CA GLY A 14 13.62 -1.73 -16.39
C GLY A 14 14.11 -0.69 -17.39
N LEU A 15 13.21 0.07 -18.02
CA LEU A 15 13.57 1.15 -18.95
C LEU A 15 13.97 2.43 -18.22
N ALA A 16 13.42 2.65 -17.03
CA ALA A 16 13.62 3.85 -16.23
C ALA A 16 14.86 3.79 -15.32
N GLY A 17 15.64 2.70 -15.37
CA GLY A 17 16.81 2.50 -14.49
C GLY A 17 16.44 2.39 -13.01
N MET A 18 15.20 1.98 -12.72
CA MET A 18 14.65 1.88 -11.36
C MET A 18 14.84 0.50 -10.74
N LEU A 19 15.47 -0.43 -11.46
CA LEU A 19 15.82 -1.75 -10.95
C LEU A 19 17.09 -1.66 -10.07
N GLY A 20 17.14 -2.54 -9.08
CA GLY A 20 18.23 -2.62 -8.11
C GLY A 20 18.11 -1.68 -6.90
N TYR A 21 19.08 -1.86 -6.01
CA TYR A 21 19.10 -1.26 -4.67
C TYR A 21 19.55 0.20 -4.67
N THR A 22 19.09 0.98 -3.68
CA THR A 22 19.62 2.33 -3.40
C THR A 22 20.99 2.26 -2.71
N GLY A 23 21.29 1.14 -2.06
CA GLY A 23 22.45 0.96 -1.18
C GLY A 23 22.11 1.18 0.30
N ASP A 24 20.88 1.60 0.61
CA ASP A 24 20.39 1.79 1.97
C ASP A 24 19.74 0.51 2.51
N THR A 25 19.56 0.46 3.83
CA THR A 25 18.84 -0.61 4.53
C THR A 25 17.67 0.02 5.27
N ASN A 26 16.45 -0.49 5.09
CA ASN A 26 15.27 0.02 5.79
C ASN A 26 15.26 -0.40 7.26
N VAL A 27 14.24 0.08 7.96
CA VAL A 27 13.99 -0.10 9.40
C VAL A 27 13.76 -1.57 9.79
N GLN A 28 13.45 -2.42 8.80
CA GLN A 28 13.24 -3.85 8.93
C GLN A 28 14.50 -4.67 8.64
N GLY A 29 15.61 -4.01 8.28
CA GLY A 29 16.88 -4.67 7.96
C GLY A 29 16.96 -5.18 6.52
N GLU A 30 16.08 -4.74 5.63
CA GLU A 30 16.03 -5.15 4.23
C GLU A 30 16.71 -4.11 3.32
N ALA A 31 17.34 -4.58 2.24
CA ALA A 31 18.01 -3.69 1.29
C ALA A 31 16.96 -2.95 0.45
N VAL A 32 17.00 -1.61 0.50
CA VAL A 32 15.95 -0.77 -0.10
C VAL A 32 16.08 -0.73 -1.61
N GLN A 33 14.98 -0.94 -2.34
CA GLN A 33 14.98 -0.77 -3.78
C GLN A 33 14.56 0.64 -4.17
N LYS A 34 15.09 1.11 -5.31
CA LYS A 34 14.79 2.47 -5.81
C LYS A 34 13.29 2.70 -6.05
N LEU A 35 12.58 1.63 -6.42
CA LEU A 35 11.16 1.70 -6.71
C LEU A 35 10.32 1.83 -5.44
N ASP A 36 10.78 1.24 -4.32
CA ASP A 36 10.13 1.36 -3.01
C ASP A 36 10.15 2.82 -2.53
N MET A 37 11.33 3.44 -2.53
CA MET A 37 11.49 4.87 -2.18
C MET A 37 10.66 5.79 -3.07
N PHE A 38 10.63 5.51 -4.37
CA PHE A 38 9.79 6.26 -5.30
C PHE A 38 8.30 6.13 -4.96
N ALA A 39 7.83 4.92 -4.67
CA ALA A 39 6.44 4.68 -4.29
C ALA A 39 6.10 5.38 -2.96
N ASN A 40 7.00 5.32 -1.98
CA ASN A 40 6.89 6.02 -0.71
C ASN A 40 6.75 7.53 -0.90
N ASP A 41 7.66 8.17 -1.64
CA ASP A 41 7.65 9.61 -1.89
C ASP A 41 6.37 10.06 -2.59
N VAL A 42 5.90 9.28 -3.56
CA VAL A 42 4.65 9.55 -4.28
C VAL A 42 3.45 9.46 -3.34
N MET A 43 3.36 8.42 -2.51
CA MET A 43 2.28 8.24 -1.54
C MET A 43 2.27 9.39 -0.53
N LEU A 44 3.41 9.68 0.10
CA LEU A 44 3.55 10.77 1.06
C LEU A 44 3.14 12.11 0.44
N THR A 45 3.65 12.44 -0.75
CA THR A 45 3.38 13.72 -1.41
C THR A 45 1.90 13.88 -1.78
N VAL A 46 1.28 12.85 -2.36
CA VAL A 46 -0.11 12.92 -2.80
C VAL A 46 -1.07 12.96 -1.61
N LEU A 47 -0.81 12.14 -0.57
CA LEU A 47 -1.66 12.11 0.62
C LEU A 47 -1.52 13.39 1.44
N ASP A 48 -0.32 13.94 1.56
CA ASP A 48 -0.10 15.21 2.26
C ASP A 48 -0.85 16.38 1.58
N LYS A 49 -0.73 16.46 0.25
CA LYS A 49 -1.41 17.49 -0.56
C LYS A 49 -2.92 17.31 -0.65
N SER A 50 -3.47 16.18 -0.24
CA SER A 50 -4.93 15.97 -0.22
C SER A 50 -5.66 16.86 0.77
N GLY A 51 -4.97 17.37 1.80
CA GLY A 51 -5.58 18.17 2.88
C GLY A 51 -6.44 17.38 3.87
N HIS A 52 -6.52 16.06 3.73
CA HIS A 52 -7.40 15.22 4.56
C HIS A 52 -6.67 14.39 5.61
N CYS A 53 -5.35 14.22 5.46
CA CYS A 53 -4.52 13.45 6.37
C CYS A 53 -3.93 14.35 7.46
N GLY A 54 -3.88 13.86 8.69
CA GLY A 54 -3.12 14.46 9.80
C GLY A 54 -1.85 13.66 10.11
N VAL A 55 -1.88 12.34 9.90
CA VAL A 55 -0.74 11.44 10.13
C VAL A 55 -0.60 10.48 8.95
N LEU A 56 0.63 10.27 8.51
CA LEU A 56 1.03 9.33 7.48
C LEU A 56 2.07 8.37 8.07
N ALA A 57 1.80 7.08 8.06
CA ALA A 57 2.76 6.07 8.50
C ALA A 57 3.03 5.13 7.32
N SER A 58 4.30 5.01 6.97
CA SER A 58 4.78 4.21 5.86
C SER A 58 5.66 3.10 6.40
N GLU A 59 5.64 1.94 5.74
CA GLU A 59 6.60 0.86 5.99
C GLU A 59 8.06 1.34 5.82
N GLU A 60 8.29 2.29 4.90
CA GLU A 60 9.60 2.84 4.56
C GLU A 60 10.08 4.00 5.47
N LEU A 61 9.41 4.26 6.60
CA LEU A 61 9.78 5.32 7.55
C LEU A 61 9.90 4.76 8.98
N ASP A 62 10.95 5.18 9.70
CA ASP A 62 11.12 4.86 11.13
C ASP A 62 9.97 5.37 11.99
N ASP A 63 9.57 6.62 11.74
CA ASP A 63 8.54 7.33 12.50
C ASP A 63 7.38 7.76 11.61
N ALA A 64 6.18 7.75 12.18
CA ALA A 64 5.01 8.33 11.53
C ALA A 64 5.24 9.81 11.23
N ARG A 65 5.02 10.21 9.99
CA ARG A 65 5.12 11.59 9.53
C ARG A 65 3.83 12.34 9.80
N LEU A 66 3.94 13.51 10.42
CA LEU A 66 2.83 14.46 10.50
C LEU A 66 2.61 15.09 9.12
N ALA A 67 1.36 15.10 8.68
CA ALA A 67 1.00 15.81 7.46
C ALA A 67 1.10 17.33 7.70
N SER A 68 1.37 18.07 6.63
CA SER A 68 1.38 19.54 6.59
C SER A 68 0.03 20.13 7.02
N ASN A 69 -1.05 19.36 6.88
CA ASN A 69 -2.40 19.72 7.28
C ASN A 69 -2.81 18.93 8.52
N ASN A 70 -3.56 19.54 9.44
CA ASN A 70 -4.14 18.84 10.59
C ASN A 70 -5.43 18.08 10.17
N GLY A 71 -5.33 17.22 9.16
CA GLY A 71 -6.47 16.51 8.58
C GLY A 71 -7.14 15.54 9.54
N LYS A 72 -8.30 15.01 9.14
CA LYS A 72 -9.16 14.15 9.98
C LYS A 72 -8.74 12.68 9.99
N TYR A 73 -7.87 12.28 9.07
CA TYR A 73 -7.54 10.88 8.85
C TYR A 73 -6.07 10.58 9.16
N VAL A 74 -5.84 9.35 9.59
CA VAL A 74 -4.54 8.70 9.58
C VAL A 74 -4.53 7.73 8.42
N VAL A 75 -3.44 7.72 7.66
CA VAL A 75 -3.22 6.73 6.60
C VAL A 75 -1.96 5.95 6.93
N VAL A 76 -2.12 4.64 7.11
CA VAL A 76 -1.01 3.70 7.23
C VAL A 76 -0.90 2.96 5.89
N PHE A 77 0.30 2.78 5.37
CA PHE A 77 0.47 2.13 4.07
C PHE A 77 1.82 1.43 3.93
N ASP A 78 1.81 0.37 3.13
CA ASP A 78 2.98 -0.22 2.51
C ASP A 78 3.00 0.28 1.05
N PRO A 79 3.96 1.13 0.68
CA PRO A 79 3.98 1.74 -0.64
C PRO A 79 4.23 0.71 -1.75
N LEU A 80 5.01 -0.34 -1.48
CA LEU A 80 5.37 -1.36 -2.46
C LEU A 80 5.63 -2.75 -1.84
N ASP A 81 4.54 -3.47 -1.58
CA ASP A 81 4.58 -4.85 -1.07
C ASP A 81 5.15 -5.83 -2.11
N GLY A 82 5.94 -6.78 -1.63
CA GLY A 82 6.58 -7.80 -2.45
C GLY A 82 7.81 -7.29 -3.21
N SER A 83 8.52 -6.30 -2.67
CA SER A 83 9.73 -5.69 -3.28
C SER A 83 10.73 -6.73 -3.81
N SER A 84 10.93 -7.85 -3.10
CA SER A 84 11.77 -8.99 -3.56
C SER A 84 11.43 -9.55 -4.96
N ASN A 85 10.23 -9.29 -5.47
CA ASN A 85 9.76 -9.71 -6.79
C ASN A 85 9.96 -8.66 -7.90
N ILE A 86 10.47 -7.47 -7.60
CA ILE A 86 10.65 -6.38 -8.59
C ILE A 86 11.60 -6.81 -9.70
N ASP A 87 12.79 -7.31 -9.34
CA ASP A 87 13.84 -7.70 -10.30
C ASP A 87 13.47 -8.95 -11.12
N THR A 88 12.52 -9.76 -10.65
CA THR A 88 12.03 -10.96 -11.35
C THR A 88 10.78 -10.70 -12.19
N ASN A 89 10.32 -9.43 -12.25
CA ASN A 89 9.08 -9.05 -12.91
C ASN A 89 7.87 -9.85 -12.37
N GLY A 90 7.92 -10.16 -11.07
CA GLY A 90 6.81 -10.79 -10.35
C GLY A 90 5.72 -9.78 -10.00
N VAL A 91 4.67 -10.28 -9.35
CA VAL A 91 3.55 -9.45 -8.93
C VAL A 91 3.91 -8.74 -7.63
N ILE A 92 3.70 -7.42 -7.61
CA ILE A 92 3.90 -6.54 -6.46
C ILE A 92 2.64 -5.72 -6.20
N GLY A 93 2.56 -5.02 -5.07
CA GLY A 93 1.35 -4.28 -4.70
C GLY A 93 1.59 -3.04 -3.87
N THR A 94 0.52 -2.32 -3.56
CA THR A 94 0.52 -1.25 -2.54
C THR A 94 -0.60 -1.58 -1.57
N ILE A 95 -0.37 -1.51 -0.26
CA ILE A 95 -1.38 -1.78 0.75
C ILE A 95 -1.64 -0.50 1.53
N PHE A 96 -2.89 -0.23 1.89
CA PHE A 96 -3.19 0.91 2.77
C PHE A 96 -4.40 0.64 3.66
N ALA A 97 -4.41 1.30 4.81
CA ALA A 97 -5.57 1.44 5.65
C ALA A 97 -5.72 2.88 6.13
N MET A 98 -6.98 3.28 6.33
CA MET A 98 -7.36 4.60 6.79
C MET A 98 -8.08 4.48 8.12
N LEU A 99 -7.70 5.32 9.06
CA LEU A 99 -8.39 5.50 10.34
C LEU A 99 -8.82 6.94 10.49
N ARG A 100 -9.88 7.17 11.28
CA ARG A 100 -10.27 8.52 11.69
C ARG A 100 -9.52 8.88 12.96
N ARG A 101 -8.97 10.10 13.01
CA ARG A 101 -8.37 10.63 14.24
C ARG A 101 -9.44 10.80 15.32
N HIS A 102 -9.04 10.55 16.57
CA HIS A 102 -9.96 10.62 17.72
C HIS A 102 -10.49 12.02 17.93
N ASP A 103 -9.59 12.99 17.93
CA ASP A 103 -9.93 14.40 17.96
C ASP A 103 -9.28 15.12 16.78
N PRO A 104 -10.03 15.38 15.70
CA PRO A 104 -9.50 16.15 14.57
C PRO A 104 -9.20 17.63 14.89
N GLN A 105 -9.62 18.15 16.04
CA GLN A 105 -9.34 19.53 16.46
C GLN A 105 -8.01 19.64 17.23
N SER A 106 -7.56 18.56 17.86
CA SER A 106 -6.25 18.53 18.50
C SER A 106 -5.13 18.43 17.45
N PRO A 107 -3.89 18.82 17.78
CA PRO A 107 -2.73 18.57 16.92
C PRO A 107 -2.55 17.07 16.65
N ALA A 108 -2.29 16.70 15.39
CA ALA A 108 -1.97 15.34 15.02
C ALA A 108 -0.69 14.85 15.72
N GLY A 109 -0.69 13.57 16.12
CA GLY A 109 0.45 12.94 16.77
C GLY A 109 0.63 11.49 16.31
N ALA A 110 1.86 10.98 16.36
CA ALA A 110 2.16 9.60 15.96
C ALA A 110 1.30 8.54 16.68
N ALA A 111 0.89 8.80 17.92
CA ALA A 111 -0.02 7.95 18.69
C ALA A 111 -1.39 7.76 18.02
N ASP A 112 -1.83 8.68 17.15
CA ASP A 112 -3.06 8.53 16.37
C ASP A 112 -3.00 7.32 15.41
N ALA A 113 -1.80 6.86 15.02
CA ALA A 113 -1.61 5.67 14.18
C ALA A 113 -1.64 4.34 14.96
N LEU A 114 -1.39 4.36 16.27
CA LEU A 114 -1.29 3.17 17.10
C LEU A 114 -2.66 2.73 17.61
N ARG A 115 -3.53 2.32 16.68
CA ARG A 115 -4.93 1.99 16.93
C ARG A 115 -5.25 0.56 16.51
N PRO A 116 -6.24 -0.09 17.16
CA PRO A 116 -6.64 -1.43 16.77
C PRO A 116 -7.29 -1.43 15.38
N GLY A 117 -6.99 -2.46 14.56
CA GLY A 117 -7.49 -2.56 13.18
C GLY A 117 -9.02 -2.56 13.04
N ARG A 118 -9.78 -2.86 14.10
CA ARG A 118 -11.25 -2.72 14.11
C ARG A 118 -11.74 -1.28 13.93
N GLU A 119 -10.87 -0.28 14.10
CA GLU A 119 -11.18 1.14 13.90
C GLU A 119 -10.88 1.63 12.46
N ILE A 120 -10.40 0.74 11.58
CA ILE A 120 -10.19 1.05 10.18
C ILE A 120 -11.54 1.40 9.52
N VAL A 121 -11.60 2.56 8.89
CA VAL A 121 -12.80 3.07 8.18
C VAL A 121 -12.77 2.75 6.70
N ALA A 122 -11.58 2.57 6.14
CA ALA A 122 -11.38 2.08 4.77
C ALA A 122 -10.02 1.39 4.67
N ALA A 123 -9.96 0.30 3.91
CA ALA A 123 -8.69 -0.34 3.60
C ALA A 123 -8.76 -0.96 2.21
N GLY A 124 -7.59 -1.13 1.62
CA GLY A 124 -7.49 -1.67 0.30
C GLY A 124 -6.06 -2.02 -0.05
N TYR A 125 -5.93 -2.62 -1.23
CA TYR A 125 -4.65 -2.87 -1.83
C TYR A 125 -4.75 -2.69 -3.34
N VAL A 126 -3.60 -2.46 -3.95
CA VAL A 126 -3.44 -2.43 -5.39
C VAL A 126 -2.52 -3.56 -5.78
N LEU A 127 -2.89 -4.28 -6.83
CA LEU A 127 -2.09 -5.32 -7.44
C LEU A 127 -1.53 -4.81 -8.76
N TYR A 128 -0.20 -4.75 -8.88
CA TYR A 128 0.51 -4.44 -10.12
C TYR A 128 0.91 -5.76 -10.80
N GLY A 129 -0.08 -6.45 -11.39
CA GLY A 129 0.12 -7.69 -12.12
C GLY A 129 0.02 -7.50 -13.64
N PRO A 130 -0.41 -8.54 -14.39
CA PRO A 130 -0.72 -8.42 -15.81
C PRO A 130 -1.69 -7.27 -16.10
N SER A 131 -2.69 -7.11 -15.22
CA SER A 131 -3.54 -5.93 -15.12
C SER A 131 -3.34 -5.26 -13.76
N THR A 132 -3.68 -3.97 -13.68
CA THR A 132 -3.59 -3.21 -12.43
C THR A 132 -4.96 -3.16 -11.78
N MET A 133 -5.09 -3.82 -10.64
CA MET A 133 -6.35 -3.94 -9.90
C MET A 133 -6.27 -3.17 -8.59
N PHE A 134 -7.29 -2.38 -8.29
CA PHE A 134 -7.46 -1.72 -7.01
C PHE A 134 -8.64 -2.36 -6.28
N VAL A 135 -8.39 -3.01 -5.15
CA VAL A 135 -9.39 -3.61 -4.26
C VAL A 135 -9.58 -2.72 -3.05
N LEU A 136 -10.84 -2.39 -2.73
CA LEU A 136 -11.20 -1.44 -1.67
C LEU A 136 -12.41 -1.95 -0.87
N SER A 137 -12.38 -1.69 0.44
CA SER A 137 -13.54 -1.78 1.33
C SER A 137 -13.65 -0.55 2.22
N THR A 138 -14.88 -0.11 2.47
CA THR A 138 -15.25 0.95 3.42
C THR A 138 -16.22 0.44 4.49
N GLY A 139 -16.25 -0.88 4.69
CA GLY A 139 -17.18 -1.57 5.61
C GLY A 139 -18.49 -2.06 4.96
N GLN A 140 -18.73 -1.75 3.68
CA GLN A 140 -19.92 -2.19 2.93
C GLN A 140 -19.52 -3.10 1.74
N GLY A 141 -18.96 -4.25 2.08
CA GLY A 141 -18.44 -5.20 1.11
C GLY A 141 -17.06 -4.82 0.56
N VAL A 142 -16.52 -5.68 -0.29
CA VAL A 142 -15.21 -5.53 -0.93
C VAL A 142 -15.45 -5.40 -2.44
N HIS A 143 -14.81 -4.43 -3.09
CA HIS A 143 -14.99 -4.17 -4.52
C HIS A 143 -13.63 -4.08 -5.20
N ALA A 144 -13.52 -4.63 -6.41
CA ALA A 144 -12.35 -4.52 -7.25
C ALA A 144 -12.62 -3.64 -8.47
N PHE A 145 -11.65 -2.80 -8.77
CA PHE A 145 -11.62 -1.92 -9.91
C PHE A 145 -10.39 -2.23 -10.76
N THR A 146 -10.53 -2.26 -12.07
CA THR A 146 -9.41 -2.50 -12.99
C THR A 146 -9.07 -1.21 -13.73
N LEU A 147 -7.78 -0.88 -13.79
CA LEU A 147 -7.29 0.28 -14.54
C LEU A 147 -7.35 0.01 -16.04
N ASP A 148 -8.06 0.86 -16.78
CA ASP A 148 -7.91 0.92 -18.24
C ASP A 148 -6.70 1.83 -18.58
N PRO A 149 -5.61 1.30 -19.17
CA PRO A 149 -4.43 2.08 -19.49
C PRO A 149 -4.67 3.12 -20.60
N ASN A 150 -5.67 2.93 -21.46
CA ASN A 150 -5.96 3.87 -22.55
C ASN A 150 -6.64 5.14 -22.04
N VAL A 151 -7.49 4.99 -21.03
CA VAL A 151 -8.26 6.11 -20.43
C VAL A 151 -7.57 6.66 -19.18
N GLY A 152 -6.80 5.83 -18.47
CA GLY A 152 -6.15 6.19 -17.21
C GLY A 152 -7.09 6.19 -16.01
N GLU A 153 -8.21 5.47 -16.08
CA GLU A 153 -9.22 5.42 -15.03
C GLU A 153 -9.53 4.00 -14.55
N PHE A 154 -9.94 3.90 -13.29
CA PHE A 154 -10.33 2.64 -12.66
C PHE A 154 -11.83 2.41 -12.85
N PHE A 155 -12.19 1.28 -13.45
CA PHE A 155 -13.58 0.88 -13.65
C PHE A 155 -13.94 -0.28 -12.73
N LEU A 156 -15.14 -0.26 -12.15
CA LEU A 156 -15.64 -1.36 -11.33
C LEU A 156 -15.67 -2.64 -12.18
N SER A 157 -14.83 -3.61 -11.82
CA SER A 157 -14.71 -4.88 -12.54
C SER A 157 -15.36 -6.02 -11.76
N GLN A 158 -15.38 -5.94 -10.42
CA GLN A 158 -16.08 -6.90 -9.58
C GLN A 158 -16.64 -6.23 -8.33
N ALA A 159 -17.94 -6.40 -8.09
CA ALA A 159 -18.62 -5.88 -6.91
C ALA A 159 -18.82 -6.96 -5.84
N SER A 160 -18.82 -6.56 -4.57
CA SER A 160 -19.21 -7.39 -3.42
C SER A 160 -18.51 -8.75 -3.36
N ILE A 161 -17.19 -8.73 -3.46
CA ILE A 161 -16.33 -9.91 -3.43
C ILE A 161 -16.47 -10.62 -2.08
N THR A 162 -16.66 -11.94 -2.13
CA THR A 162 -16.71 -12.82 -0.96
C THR A 162 -15.80 -14.02 -1.18
N CYS A 163 -15.11 -14.46 -0.14
CA CYS A 163 -14.41 -15.75 -0.19
C CYS A 163 -15.40 -16.91 -0.29
N PRO A 164 -15.10 -17.97 -1.07
CA PRO A 164 -15.91 -19.19 -1.04
C PRO A 164 -15.85 -19.84 0.34
N SER A 165 -16.87 -20.63 0.69
CA SER A 165 -16.94 -21.33 1.98
C SER A 165 -15.80 -22.33 2.19
N ARG A 166 -15.17 -22.81 1.12
CA ARG A 166 -14.00 -23.69 1.15
C ARG A 166 -13.08 -23.39 -0.03
N GLY A 167 -11.78 -23.28 0.24
CA GLY A 167 -10.73 -23.20 -0.76
C GLY A 167 -10.06 -24.55 -1.03
N HIS A 168 -9.29 -24.63 -2.12
CA HIS A 168 -8.49 -25.79 -2.51
C HIS A 168 -6.98 -25.49 -2.56
N THR A 169 -6.57 -24.33 -2.04
CA THR A 169 -5.21 -23.82 -2.11
C THR A 169 -4.79 -23.32 -0.74
N TYR A 170 -3.54 -23.56 -0.38
CA TYR A 170 -2.85 -22.91 0.74
C TYR A 170 -1.63 -22.18 0.18
N SER A 171 -1.19 -21.12 0.85
CA SER A 171 -0.05 -20.31 0.44
C SER A 171 0.87 -20.09 1.64
N VAL A 172 2.06 -20.67 1.59
CA VAL A 172 3.06 -20.61 2.65
C VAL A 172 4.45 -20.84 2.06
N ASN A 173 5.51 -20.35 2.71
CA ASN A 173 6.88 -20.70 2.36
C ASN A 173 7.30 -22.00 3.07
N GLU A 174 7.13 -23.15 2.42
CA GLU A 174 7.50 -24.48 2.96
C GLU A 174 9.00 -24.65 3.24
N GLY A 175 9.87 -23.78 2.72
CA GLY A 175 11.29 -23.77 3.11
C GLY A 175 11.50 -23.53 4.61
N ASN A 176 10.50 -22.95 5.29
CA ASN A 176 10.51 -22.74 6.74
C ASN A 176 9.85 -23.87 7.55
N PHE A 177 9.42 -24.97 6.92
CA PHE A 177 8.65 -26.04 7.57
C PHE A 177 9.25 -26.51 8.91
N ALA A 178 10.57 -26.72 8.96
CA ALA A 178 11.28 -27.19 10.16
C ALA A 178 11.25 -26.20 11.35
N ARG A 179 10.86 -24.93 11.12
CA ARG A 179 10.78 -23.88 12.14
C ARG A 179 9.35 -23.62 12.62
N TRP A 180 8.35 -24.27 12.02
CA TRP A 180 6.95 -24.03 12.36
C TRP A 180 6.61 -24.64 13.72
N THR A 181 5.74 -23.95 14.46
CA THR A 181 5.13 -24.52 15.66
C THR A 181 4.25 -25.70 15.26
N PRO A 182 4.30 -26.83 15.99
CA PRO A 182 3.37 -27.94 15.80
C PRO A 182 1.91 -27.53 15.90
#